data_AF-A0A1B3SIR5-F1
#
_entry.id   AF-A0A1B3SIR5-F1
#
_cell.length_a   1.000
_cell.length_b   1.000
_cell.length_c   1.000
_cell.angle_alpha   90.00
_cell.angle_beta   90.00
_cell.angle_gamma   90.00
#
_symmetry.space_group_name_H-M   'P 1'
#
loop_
_entity.id
_entity.type
_entity.pdbx_description
1 polymer ?
#
loop_
_entity_poly.entity_id
_entity_poly.type
_entity_poly.pdbx_seq_one_letter_code
_entity_poly.pdbx_strand_id
1 'polypeptide(L)'
;RKADWGRDVEITVRVFEKGCAAEQLVDERKQTFSFASAGRQEWLLENLHTDDVDGDGFVSPGGPMNRGSDCDDLRETAFPGALELCNGLDDNCDGRMETGVVNKVWYLDHDRDGFGR
;
A
#
# COMPACT_ATOMS: atom_id res chain seq x y z
N ARG A 1 -14.55 -26.09 -27.78
CA ARG A 1 -13.58 -25.02 -28.10
C ARG A 1 -14.04 -24.33 -29.37
N LYS A 2 -14.20 -22.99 -29.39
CA LYS A 2 -14.52 -22.30 -30.65
C LYS A 2 -13.33 -22.40 -31.61
N ALA A 3 -13.60 -22.46 -32.91
CA ALA A 3 -12.60 -22.74 -33.94
C ALA A 3 -11.52 -21.66 -34.09
N ASP A 4 -11.78 -20.45 -33.59
CA ASP A 4 -10.97 -19.24 -33.70
C ASP A 4 -10.10 -18.94 -32.45
N TRP A 5 -10.23 -19.72 -31.38
CA TRP A 5 -9.45 -19.46 -30.16
C TRP A 5 -7.99 -19.92 -30.32
N GLY A 6 -7.03 -19.07 -29.96
CA GLY A 6 -5.61 -19.41 -29.84
C GLY A 6 -5.34 -20.54 -28.85
N ARG A 7 -4.10 -21.07 -28.84
CA ARG A 7 -3.65 -22.09 -27.86
C ARG A 7 -2.84 -21.51 -26.72
N ASP A 8 -2.84 -20.19 -26.63
CA ASP A 8 -2.08 -19.46 -25.63
C ASP A 8 -3.01 -19.11 -24.48
N VAL A 9 -2.52 -19.36 -23.27
CA VAL A 9 -3.15 -18.96 -22.02
C VAL A 9 -2.22 -17.98 -21.35
N GLU A 10 -2.71 -16.78 -21.10
CA GLU A 10 -2.00 -15.79 -20.32
C GLU A 10 -2.52 -15.81 -18.89
N ILE A 11 -1.61 -15.91 -17.93
CA ILE A 11 -1.89 -15.81 -16.51
C ILE A 11 -1.25 -14.53 -15.99
N THR A 12 -2.05 -13.71 -15.31
CA THR A 12 -1.57 -12.52 -14.59
C THR A 12 -1.85 -12.72 -13.11
N VAL A 13 -0.82 -12.53 -12.30
CA VAL A 13 -0.90 -12.53 -10.84
C VAL A 13 -0.57 -11.12 -10.36
N ARG A 14 -1.42 -10.59 -9.49
CA ARG A 14 -1.34 -9.22 -8.97
C ARG A 14 -1.31 -9.27 -7.45
N VAL A 15 -0.47 -8.43 -6.87
CA VAL A 15 -0.38 -8.19 -5.42
C VAL A 15 -0.86 -6.79 -5.15
N PHE A 16 -1.74 -6.68 -4.16
CA PHE A 16 -2.27 -5.41 -3.71
C PHE A 16 -1.89 -5.20 -2.26
N GLU A 17 -1.61 -3.95 -1.90
CA GLU A 17 -1.37 -3.53 -0.53
C GLU A 17 -2.59 -3.85 0.35
N LYS A 18 -2.39 -4.29 1.60
CA LYS A 18 -3.45 -4.74 2.54
C LYS A 18 -4.32 -5.92 2.10
N GLY A 19 -4.29 -6.32 0.83
CA GLY A 19 -4.97 -7.50 0.30
C GLY A 19 -5.71 -7.26 -1.02
N CYS A 20 -6.25 -8.34 -1.59
CA CYS A 20 -6.77 -8.38 -2.98
C CYS A 20 -7.98 -7.47 -3.28
N ALA A 21 -8.62 -6.89 -2.26
CA ALA A 21 -9.72 -5.95 -2.44
C ALA A 21 -9.26 -4.49 -2.53
N ALA A 22 -7.99 -4.21 -2.23
CA ALA A 22 -7.42 -2.87 -2.34
C ALA A 22 -7.14 -2.50 -3.80
N GLU A 23 -7.09 -1.19 -4.07
CA GLU A 23 -6.79 -0.66 -5.40
C GLU A 23 -5.28 -0.52 -5.64
N GLN A 24 -4.49 -0.44 -4.57
CA GLN A 24 -3.05 -0.18 -4.64
C GLN A 24 -2.30 -1.44 -5.06
N LEU A 25 -2.03 -1.58 -6.36
CA LEU A 25 -1.18 -2.63 -6.93
C LEU A 25 0.28 -2.38 -6.58
N VAL A 26 0.92 -3.31 -5.90
CA VAL A 26 2.32 -3.22 -5.44
C VAL A 26 3.27 -4.14 -6.20
N ASP A 27 2.76 -5.25 -6.77
CA ASP A 27 3.52 -6.09 -7.69
C ASP A 27 2.63 -6.81 -8.72
N GLU A 28 3.16 -7.08 -9.91
CA GLU A 28 2.49 -7.84 -10.97
C GLU A 28 3.46 -8.79 -11.68
N ARG A 29 3.01 -10.01 -11.94
CA ARG A 29 3.71 -10.98 -12.79
C ARG A 29 2.76 -11.52 -13.84
N LYS A 30 3.29 -11.69 -15.05
CA LYS A 30 2.53 -12.18 -16.20
C LYS A 30 3.33 -13.24 -16.93
N GLN A 31 2.66 -14.35 -17.24
CA GLN A 31 3.26 -15.46 -17.99
C GLN A 31 2.27 -15.98 -19.02
N THR A 32 2.77 -16.20 -20.24
CA THR A 32 2.01 -16.82 -21.32
C THR A 32 2.46 -18.25 -21.52
N PHE A 33 1.51 -19.17 -21.66
CA PHE A 33 1.73 -20.60 -21.87
C PHE A 33 1.09 -21.01 -23.18
N SER A 34 1.89 -21.55 -24.09
CA SER A 34 1.41 -22.07 -25.38
C SER A 34 1.25 -23.59 -25.31
N PHE A 35 0.07 -24.10 -25.70
CA PHE A 35 -0.24 -25.53 -25.63
C PHE A 35 -0.36 -26.16 -27.02
N ALA A 36 0.55 -27.07 -27.38
CA ALA A 36 0.42 -27.83 -28.62
C ALA A 36 -0.75 -28.84 -28.57
N SER A 37 -1.06 -29.38 -27.40
CA SER A 37 -2.14 -30.34 -27.14
C SER A 37 -2.60 -30.21 -25.67
N ALA A 38 -3.58 -31.01 -25.25
CA ALA A 38 -3.99 -31.05 -23.85
C ALA A 38 -2.80 -31.47 -22.96
N GLY A 39 -2.54 -30.71 -21.90
CA GLY A 39 -1.41 -30.93 -21.00
C GLY A 39 -1.40 -29.94 -19.84
N ARG A 40 -0.36 -30.03 -19.00
CA ARG A 40 -0.14 -29.16 -17.84
C ARG A 40 1.23 -28.47 -17.99
N GLN A 41 1.26 -27.17 -17.73
CA GLN A 41 2.48 -26.41 -17.50
C GLN A 41 2.44 -25.86 -16.08
N GLU A 42 3.58 -25.81 -15.41
CA GLU A 42 3.71 -25.28 -14.05
C GLU A 42 4.52 -23.99 -14.08
N TRP A 43 4.14 -23.05 -13.23
CA TRP A 43 4.85 -21.79 -13.05
C TRP A 43 5.11 -21.57 -11.58
N LEU A 44 6.39 -21.59 -11.24
CA LEU A 44 6.87 -21.22 -9.91
C LEU A 44 7.04 -19.70 -9.87
N LEU A 45 6.21 -19.04 -9.07
CA LEU A 45 6.31 -17.61 -8.80
C LEU A 45 7.28 -17.40 -7.63
N GLU A 46 8.56 -17.22 -7.93
CA GLU A 46 9.54 -16.83 -6.92
C GLU A 46 9.48 -15.32 -6.69
N ASN A 47 9.48 -14.91 -5.41
CA ASN A 47 9.58 -13.51 -4.97
C ASN A 47 8.51 -12.57 -5.53
N LEU A 48 7.24 -12.98 -5.41
CA LEU A 48 6.11 -12.07 -5.55
C LEU A 48 5.76 -11.51 -4.16
N HIS A 49 6.59 -10.61 -3.66
CA HIS A 49 6.37 -9.90 -2.40
C HIS A 49 6.89 -8.46 -2.51
N THR A 50 6.39 -7.65 -1.61
CA THR A 50 6.98 -6.37 -1.20
C THR A 50 7.09 -6.48 0.31
N ASP A 51 8.22 -6.08 0.86
CA ASP A 51 8.44 -6.16 2.30
C ASP A 51 7.70 -5.02 2.97
N ASP A 52 7.05 -5.34 4.09
CA ASP A 52 6.47 -4.42 5.07
C ASP A 52 7.41 -4.51 6.28
N VAL A 53 8.37 -3.59 6.36
CA VAL A 53 9.51 -3.74 7.26
C VAL A 53 9.15 -3.39 8.71
N ASP A 54 8.21 -2.47 8.92
CA ASP A 54 7.76 -2.06 10.25
C ASP A 54 6.47 -2.74 10.71
N GLY A 55 5.74 -3.40 9.83
CA GLY A 55 4.57 -4.22 10.15
C GLY A 55 3.27 -3.44 10.32
N ASP A 56 3.15 -2.24 9.76
CA ASP A 56 1.92 -1.43 9.84
C ASP A 56 0.83 -1.84 8.81
N GLY A 57 1.17 -2.79 7.93
CA GLY A 57 0.28 -3.34 6.92
C GLY A 57 0.26 -2.54 5.61
N PHE A 58 1.07 -1.50 5.49
CA PHE A 58 1.36 -0.77 4.27
C PHE A 58 2.79 -1.09 3.83
N VAL A 59 3.11 -0.79 2.58
CA VAL A 59 4.45 -1.06 2.06
C VAL A 59 5.02 0.23 1.49
N SER A 60 6.29 0.47 1.77
CA SER A 60 7.00 1.59 1.17
C SER A 60 7.28 1.36 -0.32
N PRO A 61 7.42 2.42 -1.12
CA PRO A 61 7.94 2.33 -2.48
C PRO A 61 9.37 1.74 -2.50
N GLY A 62 9.48 0.45 -2.76
CA GLY A 62 10.79 -0.24 -2.86
C GLY A 62 10.77 -1.56 -3.62
N GLY A 63 9.59 -2.14 -3.83
CA GLY A 63 9.41 -3.39 -4.57
C GLY A 63 9.59 -3.28 -6.09
N PRO A 64 9.31 -4.37 -6.84
CA PRO A 64 9.56 -4.47 -8.28
C PRO A 64 8.88 -3.40 -9.14
N MET A 65 7.74 -2.87 -8.69
CA MET A 65 7.03 -1.79 -9.38
C MET A 65 7.34 -0.40 -8.83
N ASN A 66 8.16 -0.29 -7.78
CA ASN A 66 8.43 0.94 -7.02
C ASN A 66 7.12 1.66 -6.62
N ARG A 67 6.21 0.88 -6.02
CA ARG A 67 4.87 1.29 -5.58
C ARG A 67 4.68 0.90 -4.12
N GLY A 68 3.74 1.56 -3.48
CA GLY A 68 3.48 1.48 -2.05
C GLY A 68 2.92 2.82 -1.60
N SER A 69 2.20 2.85 -0.48
CA SER A 69 1.64 4.10 0.05
C SER A 69 2.22 4.51 1.40
N ASP A 70 3.01 3.66 2.03
CA ASP A 70 3.80 4.03 3.21
C ASP A 70 4.99 4.93 2.80
N CYS A 71 5.24 5.95 3.60
CA CYS A 71 6.24 6.98 3.39
C CYS A 71 7.51 6.77 4.24
N ASP A 72 7.49 5.86 5.22
CA ASP A 72 8.58 5.58 6.14
C ASP A 72 8.53 4.12 6.65
N ASP A 73 9.08 3.18 5.85
CA ASP A 73 9.18 1.72 6.08
C ASP A 73 9.86 1.28 7.39
N LEU A 74 10.29 2.22 8.23
CA LEU A 74 10.98 1.95 9.49
C LEU A 74 10.17 2.39 10.70
N ARG A 75 8.93 2.86 10.51
CA ARG A 75 8.16 3.51 11.55
C ARG A 75 6.68 3.14 11.43
N GLU A 76 6.30 2.16 12.24
CA GLU A 76 4.92 1.61 12.33
C GLU A 76 3.79 2.63 12.61
N THR A 77 4.14 3.88 12.94
CA THR A 77 3.20 4.98 13.18
C THR A 77 3.08 5.92 11.97
N ALA A 78 3.64 5.55 10.83
CA ALA A 78 3.85 6.39 9.66
C ALA A 78 3.17 5.81 8.41
N PHE A 79 1.85 5.82 8.37
CA PHE A 79 1.11 5.18 7.29
C PHE A 79 -0.08 6.02 6.81
N PRO A 80 -0.58 5.75 5.60
CA PRO A 80 -1.80 6.37 5.08
C PRO A 80 -2.96 6.40 6.09
N GLY A 81 -3.32 7.62 6.49
CA GLY A 81 -4.42 7.86 7.42
C GLY A 81 -4.10 7.61 8.89
N ALA A 82 -2.81 7.47 9.26
CA ALA A 82 -2.40 7.55 10.65
C ALA A 82 -2.71 8.93 11.25
N LEU A 83 -2.62 9.04 12.57
CA LEU A 83 -2.80 10.30 13.27
C LEU A 83 -1.52 11.12 13.20
N GLU A 84 -1.61 12.34 12.65
CA GLU A 84 -0.53 13.33 12.70
C GLU A 84 -0.12 13.67 14.14
N LEU A 85 1.15 13.46 14.46
CA LEU A 85 1.76 13.87 15.72
C LEU A 85 2.41 15.24 15.55
N CYS A 86 2.58 15.96 16.65
CA CYS A 86 3.31 17.23 16.64
C CYS A 86 4.83 17.02 16.68
N ASN A 87 5.35 16.10 15.86
CA ASN A 87 6.76 15.70 15.81
C ASN A 87 7.53 16.36 14.63
N GLY A 88 6.81 17.02 13.71
CA GLY A 88 7.41 17.64 12.52
C GLY A 88 7.76 16.65 11.41
N LEU A 89 7.18 15.44 11.46
CA LEU A 89 7.23 14.43 10.41
C LEU A 89 5.87 14.37 9.70
N ASP A 90 5.81 13.63 8.59
CA ASP A 90 4.57 13.22 7.95
C ASP A 90 4.24 11.84 8.51
N ASP A 91 3.19 11.74 9.33
CA ASP A 91 2.81 10.48 9.98
C ASP A 91 1.67 9.80 9.21
N ASN A 92 0.86 10.56 8.47
CA ASN A 92 -0.30 10.07 7.75
C ASN A 92 -0.04 9.81 6.25
N CYS A 93 1.20 10.04 5.79
CA CYS A 93 1.68 9.88 4.43
C CYS A 93 0.87 10.62 3.36
N ASP A 94 0.35 11.82 3.67
CA ASP A 94 -0.38 12.67 2.72
C ASP A 94 0.53 13.66 1.97
N GLY A 95 1.84 13.65 2.26
CA GLY A 95 2.83 14.54 1.68
C GLY A 95 2.94 15.89 2.39
N ARG A 96 2.33 16.05 3.56
CA ARG A 96 2.43 17.24 4.40
C ARG A 96 2.98 16.84 5.76
N MET A 97 4.05 17.53 6.16
CA MET A 97 4.46 17.52 7.57
C MET A 97 3.50 18.41 8.33
N GLU A 98 2.49 17.83 8.96
CA GLU A 98 1.55 18.57 9.78
C GLU A 98 1.94 18.43 11.23
N THR A 99 2.14 19.54 11.94
CA THR A 99 2.04 19.44 13.39
C THR A 99 0.57 19.14 13.66
N GLY A 100 0.19 17.97 14.20
CA GLY A 100 -1.18 17.48 14.45
C GLY A 100 -2.20 18.44 15.15
N VAL A 101 -1.87 19.71 15.29
CA VAL A 101 -2.72 20.87 15.57
C VAL A 101 -3.22 21.55 14.29
N VAL A 102 -3.78 20.81 13.34
CA VAL A 102 -4.55 21.47 12.27
C VAL A 102 -5.88 22.00 12.84
N ASN A 103 -6.04 23.33 12.77
CA ASN A 103 -7.32 24.04 12.95
C ASN A 103 -7.99 24.05 14.34
N LYS A 104 -7.25 23.88 15.44
CA LYS A 104 -7.79 24.24 16.77
C LYS A 104 -7.46 25.69 17.11
N VAL A 105 -8.48 26.55 17.11
CA VAL A 105 -8.42 27.86 17.77
C VAL A 105 -8.40 27.59 19.27
N TRP A 106 -7.32 27.97 19.93
CA TRP A 106 -7.18 27.86 21.38
C TRP A 106 -7.73 29.13 22.04
N TYR A 107 -8.58 28.97 23.04
CA TYR A 107 -9.09 30.06 23.88
C TYR A 107 -8.38 29.98 25.23
N LEU A 108 -7.92 31.13 25.74
CA LEU A 108 -7.31 31.22 27.06
C LEU A 108 -8.39 30.90 28.11
N ASP A 109 -8.13 29.93 28.98
CA ASP A 109 -9.00 29.63 30.11
C ASP A 109 -8.83 30.70 31.21
N HIS A 110 -9.61 31.76 31.11
CA HIS A 110 -9.52 32.93 32.00
C HIS A 110 -10.07 32.65 33.40
N ASP A 111 -11.09 31.79 33.52
CA ASP A 111 -11.78 31.48 34.76
C ASP A 111 -11.38 30.13 35.38
N ARG A 112 -10.51 29.37 34.70
CA ARG A 112 -9.91 28.10 35.14
C ARG A 112 -10.94 26.99 35.35
N ASP A 113 -11.97 26.94 34.52
CA ASP A 113 -13.04 25.94 34.59
C ASP A 113 -12.78 24.71 33.70
N GLY A 114 -11.67 24.70 32.96
CA GLY A 114 -11.28 23.64 32.04
C GLY A 114 -11.81 23.82 30.61
N PHE A 115 -12.53 24.90 30.32
CA PHE A 115 -13.01 25.25 28.99
C PHE A 115 -12.58 26.67 28.63
N GLY A 116 -11.85 26.84 27.52
CA GLY A 116 -11.51 28.18 27.04
C GLY A 116 -12.75 28.91 26.51
N ARG A 117 -13.01 30.12 27.03
CA ARG A 117 -14.12 31.01 26.63
C ARG A 117 -13.63 32.45 26.54
#